data_AF-A0A2E7BJL0-F1
#
_entry.id   AF-A0A2E7BJL0-F1
#
_cell.length_a   1.000
_cell.length_b   1.000
_cell.length_c   1.000
_cell.angle_alpha   90.00
_cell.angle_beta   90.00
_cell.angle_gamma   90.00
#
_symmetry.space_group_name_H-M   'P 1'
#
loop_
_entity.id
_entity.type
_entity.pdbx_description
1 polymer ?
#
loop_
_entity_poly.entity_id
_entity_poly.type
_entity_poly.pdbx_seq_one_letter_code
_entity_poly.pdbx_strand_id
1 'polypeptide(L)'
;MPDEDTFTQGVPQETALVEVPCDTWGGFVWFNMNPDAEPLLEFLNPVAQHLDAYHMEEFSIVQDKTVEWDTNWKASVDAFNEVYHVQGIHPQLLEGLDDIHVQIDLYDRHNRYLVPMGIVSPRYPNPDEVTDGLQGRLRNAGVDPADFEGRSGEVRPFLQKRAREVAEEEGMDVSELNDDQMSDDYHYYIFPNLTFNTHHRSFGFFRQRPHATDPNKMYFDIQSYARLPEGSEVPRPIHTQHKHGEISLGLVMDQDSYNLPRVQKGMNSRAFKGLLINYRERRIRHMNKVIDDYLFGPDR
;
A
#
# COMPACT_ATOMS: atom_id res chain seq x y z
N MET A 1 0.27 34.08 25.18
CA MET A 1 1.26 33.50 26.14
C MET A 1 0.68 33.63 27.55
N PRO A 2 0.82 32.66 28.47
CA PRO A 2 0.50 32.93 29.88
C PRO A 2 1.35 34.11 30.40
N ASP A 3 0.74 35.04 31.13
CA ASP A 3 1.38 36.24 31.71
C ASP A 3 2.17 37.11 30.72
N GLU A 4 1.63 37.29 29.50
CA GLU A 4 2.25 38.06 28.41
C GLU A 4 2.64 39.50 28.80
N ASP A 5 1.88 40.11 29.70
CA ASP A 5 2.11 41.44 30.28
C ASP A 5 3.38 41.54 31.13
N THR A 6 3.95 40.41 31.56
CA THR A 6 5.22 40.37 32.31
C THR A 6 6.46 40.46 31.41
N PHE A 7 6.31 40.30 30.08
CA PHE A 7 7.39 40.44 29.11
C PHE A 7 7.57 41.90 28.72
N THR A 8 8.24 42.68 29.57
CA THR A 8 8.46 44.14 29.37
C THR A 8 9.20 44.50 28.07
N GLN A 9 9.91 43.53 27.47
CA GLN A 9 10.60 43.61 26.20
C GLN A 9 9.75 43.18 24.99
N GLY A 10 8.48 42.81 25.20
CA GLY A 10 7.64 42.11 24.24
C GLY A 10 7.97 40.61 24.16
N VAL A 11 7.07 39.83 23.55
CA VAL A 11 7.32 38.40 23.27
C VAL A 11 8.03 38.29 21.91
N PRO A 12 9.28 37.79 21.86
CA PRO A 12 10.02 37.69 20.60
C PRO A 12 9.37 36.67 19.65
N GLN A 13 8.96 37.12 18.47
CA GLN A 13 8.46 36.22 17.42
C GLN A 13 9.54 35.26 16.89
N GLU A 14 10.82 35.61 17.08
CA GLU A 14 11.98 34.81 16.65
C GLU A 14 12.13 33.49 17.43
N THR A 15 11.35 33.32 18.49
CA THR A 15 11.26 32.07 19.27
C THR A 15 10.06 31.20 18.89
N ALA A 16 9.24 31.65 17.92
CA ALA A 16 8.15 30.85 17.39
C ALA A 16 8.69 29.59 16.70
N LEU A 17 7.88 28.52 16.69
CA LEU A 17 8.19 27.34 15.90
C LEU A 17 8.18 27.70 14.41
N VAL A 18 9.05 27.05 13.63
CA VAL A 18 9.10 27.22 12.19
C VAL A 18 7.86 26.56 11.58
N GLU A 19 7.08 27.34 10.83
CA GLU A 19 5.95 26.82 10.06
C GLU A 19 6.43 25.98 8.87
N VAL A 20 5.63 24.97 8.52
CA VAL A 20 5.87 24.12 7.34
C VAL A 20 4.59 24.10 6.50
N PRO A 21 4.70 24.09 5.16
CA PRO A 21 3.54 23.89 4.30
C PRO A 21 2.80 22.60 4.65
N CYS A 22 1.49 22.69 4.79
CA CYS A 22 0.61 21.56 5.02
C CYS A 22 -0.69 21.71 4.21
N ASP A 23 -1.30 20.56 3.88
CA ASP A 23 -2.56 20.48 3.15
C ASP A 23 -3.26 19.15 3.47
N THR A 24 -4.50 18.97 3.02
CA THR A 24 -5.31 17.78 3.30
C THR A 24 -5.84 17.12 2.04
N TRP A 25 -5.76 15.80 1.99
CA TRP A 25 -6.36 14.98 0.94
C TRP A 25 -6.60 13.55 1.43
N GLY A 26 -7.70 12.93 0.98
CA GLY A 26 -8.06 11.53 1.28
C GLY A 26 -8.22 11.22 2.77
N GLY A 27 -8.58 12.21 3.60
CA GLY A 27 -8.68 12.06 5.06
C GLY A 27 -7.35 12.16 5.81
N PHE A 28 -6.25 12.53 5.13
CA PHE A 28 -4.92 12.68 5.73
C PHE A 28 -4.45 14.14 5.73
N VAL A 29 -3.60 14.46 6.71
CA VAL A 29 -2.80 15.69 6.71
C VAL A 29 -1.44 15.38 6.10
N TRP A 30 -1.08 16.16 5.09
CA TRP A 30 0.21 16.10 4.42
C TRP A 30 1.01 17.34 4.78
N PHE A 31 2.33 17.20 4.87
CA PHE A 31 3.22 18.31 5.13
C PHE A 31 4.53 18.16 4.34
N ASN A 32 5.20 19.28 4.10
CA ASN A 32 6.49 19.28 3.42
C ASN A 32 7.49 20.15 4.20
N MET A 33 8.73 19.70 4.31
CA MET A 33 9.80 20.50 4.95
C MET A 33 10.38 21.56 4.00
N ASN A 34 10.13 21.45 2.69
CA ASN A 34 10.47 22.48 1.72
C ASN A 34 9.38 23.58 1.73
N PRO A 35 9.70 24.84 2.09
CA PRO A 35 8.73 25.94 2.06
C PRO A 35 8.24 26.27 0.65
N ASP A 36 9.03 25.95 -0.37
CA ASP A 36 8.72 26.19 -1.79
C ASP A 36 8.12 24.95 -2.47
N ALA A 37 7.46 24.08 -1.70
CA ALA A 37 6.83 22.88 -2.23
C ALA A 37 5.69 23.22 -3.20
N GLU A 38 5.55 22.43 -4.26
CA GLU A 38 4.39 22.50 -5.15
C GLU A 38 3.08 22.15 -4.40
N PRO A 39 1.90 22.58 -4.89
CA PRO A 39 0.61 22.22 -4.31
C PRO A 39 0.41 20.70 -4.19
N LEU A 40 -0.21 20.24 -3.10
CA LEU A 40 -0.36 18.81 -2.81
C LEU A 40 -1.03 18.03 -3.94
N LEU A 41 -2.13 18.55 -4.49
CA LEU A 41 -2.87 17.87 -5.57
C LEU A 41 -2.11 17.86 -6.90
N GLU A 42 -1.21 18.81 -7.13
CA GLU A 42 -0.29 18.75 -8.28
C GLU A 42 0.75 17.66 -8.06
N PHE A 43 1.30 17.57 -6.84
CA PHE A 43 2.26 16.51 -6.48
C PHE A 43 1.65 15.12 -6.62
N LEU A 44 0.42 14.91 -6.13
CA LEU A 44 -0.27 13.61 -6.11
C LEU A 44 -0.90 13.22 -7.45
N ASN A 45 -0.86 14.07 -8.47
CA ASN A 45 -1.49 13.80 -9.76
C ASN A 45 -0.79 12.63 -10.50
N PRO A 46 -1.52 11.68 -11.13
CA PRO A 46 -2.98 11.50 -11.17
C PRO A 46 -3.51 10.55 -10.09
N VAL A 47 -2.68 10.15 -9.12
CA VAL A 47 -3.06 9.19 -8.08
C VAL A 47 -4.22 9.70 -7.23
N ALA A 48 -4.22 10.98 -6.87
CA ALA A 48 -5.33 11.58 -6.12
C ALA A 48 -6.68 11.39 -6.85
N GLN A 49 -6.74 11.77 -8.13
CA GLN A 49 -7.94 11.63 -8.96
C GLN A 49 -8.43 10.18 -9.08
N HIS A 50 -7.51 9.22 -9.15
CA HIS A 50 -7.89 7.80 -9.18
C HIS A 50 -8.46 7.29 -7.86
N LEU A 51 -7.95 7.81 -6.74
CA LEU A 51 -8.32 7.37 -5.39
C LEU A 51 -9.53 8.11 -4.83
N ASP A 52 -9.88 9.29 -5.36
CA ASP A 52 -11.06 10.06 -4.95
C ASP A 52 -12.36 9.24 -5.07
N ALA A 53 -12.47 8.36 -6.09
CA ALA A 53 -13.61 7.47 -6.29
C ALA A 53 -13.84 6.44 -5.16
N TYR A 54 -12.87 6.26 -4.25
CA TYR A 54 -13.02 5.39 -3.09
C TYR A 54 -13.55 6.15 -1.86
N HIS A 55 -13.54 7.50 -1.86
CA HIS A 55 -13.84 8.36 -0.72
C HIS A 55 -13.11 7.91 0.57
N MET A 56 -11.78 7.89 0.50
CA MET A 56 -10.91 7.35 1.57
C MET A 56 -11.12 8.04 2.93
N GLU A 57 -11.58 9.29 2.94
CA GLU A 57 -11.95 10.06 4.13
C GLU A 57 -13.08 9.44 4.95
N GLU A 58 -13.88 8.54 4.37
CA GLU A 58 -14.95 7.82 5.06
C GLU A 58 -14.48 6.54 5.76
N PHE A 59 -13.20 6.18 5.64
CA PHE A 59 -12.64 4.97 6.23
C PHE A 59 -12.11 5.24 7.64
N SER A 60 -12.29 4.26 8.51
CA SER A 60 -11.72 4.28 9.86
C SER A 60 -10.48 3.40 9.94
N ILE A 61 -9.46 3.88 10.65
CA ILE A 61 -8.28 3.08 10.94
C ILE A 61 -8.60 1.98 11.95
N VAL A 62 -8.29 0.73 11.59
CA VAL A 62 -8.54 -0.47 12.40
C VAL A 62 -7.25 -1.16 12.85
N GLN A 63 -6.10 -0.77 12.30
CA GLN A 63 -4.79 -1.22 12.72
C GLN A 63 -3.76 -0.09 12.58
N ASP A 64 -2.86 0.04 13.57
CA ASP A 64 -1.77 1.02 13.57
C ASP A 64 -0.52 0.45 14.26
N LYS A 65 0.53 0.12 13.49
CA LYS A 65 1.79 -0.40 14.03
C LYS A 65 2.99 0.01 13.20
N THR A 66 4.16 0.08 13.84
CA THR A 66 5.45 0.27 13.18
C THR A 66 6.38 -0.88 13.51
N VAL A 67 7.15 -1.35 12.53
CA VAL A 67 8.17 -2.39 12.71
C VAL A 67 9.51 -1.94 12.17
N GLU A 68 10.57 -2.02 12.97
CA GLU A 68 11.95 -1.82 12.49
C GLU A 68 12.45 -3.07 11.74
N TRP A 69 12.85 -2.93 10.47
CA TRP A 69 13.45 -4.00 9.67
C TRP A 69 14.92 -3.69 9.34
N ASP A 70 15.75 -4.73 9.30
CA ASP A 70 17.16 -4.68 8.91
C ASP A 70 17.33 -4.65 7.38
N THR A 71 16.66 -3.72 6.71
CA THR A 71 16.80 -3.46 5.27
C THR A 71 16.76 -1.97 4.97
N ASN A 72 17.39 -1.52 3.88
CA ASN A 72 17.17 -0.17 3.38
C ASN A 72 15.69 -0.01 2.96
N TRP A 73 15.12 1.17 3.21
CA TRP A 73 13.72 1.46 2.86
C TRP A 73 13.43 1.24 1.37
N LYS A 74 14.38 1.57 0.46
CA LYS A 74 14.22 1.39 -0.99
C LYS A 74 14.09 -0.08 -1.36
N ALA A 75 14.89 -0.95 -0.76
CA ALA A 75 14.82 -2.38 -1.00
C ALA A 75 13.48 -2.98 -0.52
N SER A 76 12.91 -2.42 0.56
CA SER A 76 11.56 -2.78 0.99
C SER A 76 10.52 -2.30 -0.04
N VAL A 77 10.56 -1.03 -0.46
CA VAL A 77 9.67 -0.52 -1.51
C VAL A 77 9.79 -1.33 -2.81
N ASP A 78 11.00 -1.74 -3.20
CA ASP A 78 11.23 -2.58 -4.38
C ASP A 78 10.42 -3.88 -4.31
N ALA A 79 10.45 -4.58 -3.17
CA ALA A 79 9.70 -5.83 -2.98
C ALA A 79 8.18 -5.64 -3.05
N PHE A 80 7.64 -4.52 -2.57
CA PHE A 80 6.20 -4.24 -2.65
C PHE A 80 5.78 -3.71 -4.04
N ASN A 81 6.72 -3.19 -4.84
CA ASN A 81 6.44 -2.60 -6.15
C ASN A 81 6.33 -3.62 -7.30
N GLU A 82 6.43 -4.92 -7.05
CA GLU A 82 6.31 -5.95 -8.08
C GLU A 82 5.60 -7.21 -7.59
N VAL A 83 5.15 -8.03 -8.53
CA VAL A 83 4.50 -9.34 -8.28
C VAL A 83 5.35 -10.52 -8.78
N TYR A 84 6.52 -10.24 -9.33
CA TYR A 84 7.44 -11.23 -9.86
C TYR A 84 8.02 -12.15 -8.79
N HIS A 85 8.09 -11.78 -7.51
CA HIS A 85 8.51 -12.73 -6.47
C HIS A 85 7.38 -13.65 -5.99
N VAL A 86 6.12 -13.32 -6.27
CA VAL A 86 4.93 -13.97 -5.69
C VAL A 86 4.97 -15.49 -5.89
N GLN A 87 5.21 -15.98 -7.11
CA GLN A 87 5.24 -17.42 -7.35
C GLN A 87 6.35 -18.17 -6.57
N GLY A 88 7.42 -17.47 -6.19
CA GLY A 88 8.56 -18.06 -5.49
C GLY A 88 8.43 -17.99 -3.97
N ILE A 89 7.86 -16.90 -3.44
CA ILE A 89 7.81 -16.61 -2.01
C ILE A 89 6.41 -16.84 -1.42
N HIS A 90 5.36 -16.57 -2.19
CA HIS A 90 3.97 -16.67 -1.77
C HIS A 90 3.15 -17.62 -2.67
N PRO A 91 3.57 -18.88 -2.88
CA PRO A 91 2.88 -19.81 -3.77
C PRO A 91 1.40 -20.02 -3.39
N GLN A 92 1.04 -19.84 -2.12
CA GLN A 92 -0.35 -19.89 -1.64
C GLN A 92 -1.26 -18.82 -2.27
N LEU A 93 -0.70 -17.70 -2.75
CA LEU A 93 -1.49 -16.65 -3.38
C LEU A 93 -1.92 -17.03 -4.80
N LEU A 94 -1.19 -17.93 -5.47
CA LEU A 94 -1.49 -18.37 -6.84
C LEU A 94 -2.87 -19.01 -6.98
N GLU A 95 -3.46 -19.47 -5.87
CA GLU A 95 -4.80 -20.02 -5.83
C GLU A 95 -5.90 -18.97 -5.98
N GLY A 96 -5.62 -17.68 -5.78
CA GLY A 96 -6.67 -16.66 -5.71
C GLY A 96 -6.30 -15.28 -6.28
N LEU A 97 -5.19 -15.17 -7.02
CA LEU A 97 -4.85 -14.01 -7.83
C LEU A 97 -4.09 -14.38 -9.11
N ASP A 98 -4.12 -13.49 -10.11
CA ASP A 98 -3.29 -13.59 -11.32
C ASP A 98 -2.01 -12.75 -11.19
N ASP A 99 -0.86 -13.43 -11.10
CA ASP A 99 0.48 -12.83 -10.96
C ASP A 99 1.23 -12.69 -12.31
N ILE A 100 0.55 -12.94 -13.44
CA ILE A 100 1.08 -12.80 -14.80
C ILE A 100 0.47 -11.59 -15.48
N HIS A 101 -0.86 -11.51 -15.52
CA HIS A 101 -1.61 -10.50 -16.26
C HIS A 101 -1.90 -9.26 -15.40
N VAL A 102 -0.84 -8.74 -14.77
CA VAL A 102 -0.89 -7.55 -13.93
C VAL A 102 -0.66 -6.30 -14.78
N GLN A 103 -1.64 -5.41 -14.82
CA GLN A 103 -1.49 -4.11 -15.45
C GLN A 103 -0.55 -3.26 -14.59
N ILE A 104 0.44 -2.63 -15.21
CA ILE A 104 1.35 -1.70 -14.54
C ILE A 104 1.34 -0.39 -15.33
N ASP A 105 1.00 0.68 -14.63
CA ASP A 105 0.99 2.05 -15.15
C ASP A 105 2.08 2.87 -14.43
N LEU A 106 2.87 3.58 -15.23
CA LEU A 106 3.94 4.46 -14.74
C LEU A 106 3.54 5.91 -15.04
N TYR A 107 3.45 6.73 -14.00
CA TYR A 107 3.19 8.17 -14.08
C TYR A 107 4.48 8.92 -13.74
N ASP A 108 4.50 10.25 -13.84
CA ASP A 108 5.70 11.09 -13.60
C ASP A 108 6.60 10.58 -12.45
N ARG A 109 6.12 10.70 -11.21
CA ARG A 109 6.84 10.21 -10.02
C ARG A 109 6.18 9.01 -9.35
N HIS A 110 4.90 8.78 -9.65
CA HIS A 110 4.08 7.71 -9.05
C HIS A 110 3.93 6.52 -9.99
N ASN A 111 3.44 5.41 -9.47
CA ASN A 111 3.05 4.28 -10.32
C ASN A 111 1.98 3.43 -9.61
N ARG A 112 1.32 2.57 -10.38
CA ARG A 112 0.43 1.55 -9.82
C ARG A 112 0.59 0.22 -10.52
N TYR A 113 0.16 -0.84 -9.85
CA TYR A 113 -0.28 -2.05 -10.54
C TYR A 113 -1.70 -2.41 -10.14
N LEU A 114 -2.36 -3.20 -10.99
CA LEU A 114 -3.69 -3.75 -10.74
C LEU A 114 -3.55 -5.26 -10.74
N VAL A 115 -3.79 -5.90 -9.60
CA VAL A 115 -3.67 -7.36 -9.45
C VAL A 115 -5.08 -7.95 -9.51
N PRO A 116 -5.42 -8.73 -10.56
CA PRO A 116 -6.70 -9.42 -10.62
C PRO A 116 -6.83 -10.41 -9.47
N MET A 117 -7.93 -10.30 -8.72
CA MET A 117 -8.22 -11.14 -7.56
C MET A 117 -9.48 -11.97 -7.78
N GLY A 118 -9.62 -13.08 -7.04
CA GLY A 118 -10.77 -13.98 -7.23
C GLY A 118 -10.68 -14.82 -8.49
N ILE A 119 -9.50 -14.86 -9.09
CA ILE A 119 -9.11 -15.70 -10.22
C ILE A 119 -7.84 -16.45 -9.86
N VAL A 120 -7.62 -17.61 -10.46
CA VAL A 120 -6.42 -18.43 -10.24
C VAL A 120 -5.28 -17.95 -11.15
N SER A 121 -4.04 -17.99 -10.67
CA SER A 121 -2.87 -17.71 -11.49
C SER A 121 -2.80 -18.67 -12.69
N PRO A 122 -2.39 -18.20 -13.89
CA PRO A 122 -2.14 -19.09 -15.03
C PRO A 122 -0.98 -20.07 -14.79
N ARG A 123 -0.22 -19.94 -13.69
CA ARG A 123 0.81 -20.89 -13.26
C ARG A 123 0.25 -22.04 -12.42
N TYR A 124 -0.97 -21.92 -11.94
CA TYR A 124 -1.56 -22.93 -11.08
C TYR A 124 -1.94 -24.17 -11.91
N PRO A 125 -1.63 -25.39 -11.45
CA PRO A 125 -1.77 -26.60 -12.27
C PRO A 125 -3.22 -26.95 -12.63
N ASN A 126 -4.19 -26.58 -11.78
CA ASN A 126 -5.60 -26.89 -11.95
C ASN A 126 -6.45 -25.61 -12.01
N PRO A 127 -6.38 -24.83 -13.10
CA PRO A 127 -7.01 -23.51 -13.15
C PRO A 127 -8.54 -23.55 -13.18
N ASP A 128 -9.17 -24.69 -13.49
CA ASP A 128 -10.64 -24.83 -13.58
C ASP A 128 -11.32 -25.14 -12.22
N GLU A 129 -10.55 -25.61 -11.24
CA GLU A 129 -11.06 -25.98 -9.91
C GLU A 129 -11.24 -24.74 -9.03
N VAL A 130 -12.31 -24.72 -8.25
CA VAL A 130 -12.48 -23.72 -7.18
C VAL A 130 -11.52 -24.06 -6.05
N THR A 131 -10.31 -23.52 -6.15
CA THR A 131 -9.19 -23.72 -5.22
C THR A 131 -9.54 -23.30 -3.79
N ASP A 132 -8.74 -23.72 -2.80
CA ASP A 132 -8.94 -23.33 -1.40
C ASP A 132 -8.83 -21.80 -1.23
N GLY A 133 -7.93 -21.15 -1.99
CA GLY A 133 -7.85 -19.70 -2.07
C GLY A 133 -9.15 -19.03 -2.55
N LEU A 134 -9.79 -19.55 -3.62
CA LEU A 134 -11.09 -19.05 -4.10
C LEU A 134 -12.22 -19.33 -3.11
N GLN A 135 -12.24 -20.53 -2.51
CA GLN A 135 -13.19 -20.86 -1.45
C GLN A 135 -13.05 -19.90 -0.25
N GLY A 136 -11.83 -19.54 0.13
CA GLY A 136 -11.57 -18.54 1.17
C GLY A 136 -12.21 -17.19 0.85
N ARG A 137 -12.16 -16.75 -0.40
CA ARG A 137 -12.82 -15.50 -0.84
C ARG A 137 -14.34 -15.59 -0.82
N LEU A 138 -14.91 -16.72 -1.24
CA LEU A 138 -16.36 -16.97 -1.13
C LEU A 138 -16.81 -16.87 0.33
N ARG A 139 -16.08 -17.51 1.25
CA ARG A 139 -16.36 -17.42 2.70
C ARG A 139 -16.29 -15.98 3.20
N ASN A 140 -15.27 -15.21 2.79
CA ASN A 140 -15.15 -13.79 3.16
C ASN A 140 -16.30 -12.92 2.60
N ALA A 141 -16.91 -13.33 1.49
CA ALA A 141 -18.11 -12.69 0.93
C ALA A 141 -19.43 -13.20 1.56
N GLY A 142 -19.35 -14.06 2.59
CA GLY A 142 -20.51 -14.62 3.27
C GLY A 142 -21.16 -15.79 2.51
N VAL A 143 -20.44 -16.44 1.60
CA VAL A 143 -20.95 -17.54 0.78
C VAL A 143 -20.27 -18.84 1.19
N ASP A 144 -21.07 -19.87 1.49
CA ASP A 144 -20.52 -21.22 1.70
C ASP A 144 -20.03 -21.75 0.35
N PRO A 145 -18.74 -22.12 0.21
CA PRO A 145 -18.23 -22.64 -1.05
C PRO A 145 -18.93 -23.92 -1.52
N ALA A 146 -19.57 -24.68 -0.62
CA ALA A 146 -20.36 -25.85 -0.99
C ALA A 146 -21.64 -25.49 -1.77
N ASP A 147 -22.15 -24.27 -1.60
CA ASP A 147 -23.35 -23.76 -2.28
C ASP A 147 -23.03 -23.04 -3.60
N PHE A 148 -21.75 -22.85 -3.93
CA PHE A 148 -21.33 -22.21 -5.18
C PHE A 148 -21.32 -23.22 -6.34
N GLU A 149 -22.39 -23.20 -7.15
CA GLU A 149 -22.51 -24.02 -8.35
C GLU A 149 -21.84 -23.34 -9.56
N GLY A 150 -20.50 -23.33 -9.62
CA GLY A 150 -19.74 -22.73 -10.72
C GLY A 150 -18.28 -23.18 -10.80
N ARG A 151 -17.59 -22.82 -11.89
CA ARG A 151 -16.14 -23.03 -12.03
C ARG A 151 -15.33 -21.87 -11.49
N SER A 152 -14.02 -22.05 -11.35
CA SER A 152 -13.08 -21.01 -10.89
C SER A 152 -13.23 -19.67 -11.64
N GLY A 153 -13.40 -19.69 -12.96
CA GLY A 153 -13.54 -18.49 -13.79
C GLY A 153 -14.83 -17.70 -13.54
N GLU A 154 -15.83 -18.32 -12.91
CA GLU A 154 -17.10 -17.69 -12.55
C GLU A 154 -17.06 -17.05 -11.15
N VAL A 155 -16.04 -17.36 -10.34
CA VAL A 155 -15.90 -16.83 -8.97
C VAL A 155 -15.70 -15.32 -8.97
N ARG A 156 -14.80 -14.78 -9.79
CA ARG A 156 -14.53 -13.33 -9.82
C ARG A 156 -15.79 -12.51 -10.20
N PRO A 157 -16.50 -12.77 -11.32
CA PRO A 157 -17.74 -12.07 -11.63
C PRO A 157 -18.81 -12.21 -10.54
N PHE A 158 -18.93 -13.39 -9.93
CA PHE A 158 -19.85 -13.61 -8.82
C PHE A 158 -19.50 -12.73 -7.61
N LEU A 159 -18.23 -12.70 -7.21
CA LEU A 159 -17.74 -11.88 -6.09
C LEU A 159 -17.95 -10.38 -6.35
N GLN A 160 -17.69 -9.91 -7.57
CA GLN A 160 -17.90 -8.51 -7.96
C GLN A 160 -19.38 -8.11 -7.84
N LYS A 161 -20.29 -8.96 -8.33
CA LYS A 161 -21.74 -8.73 -8.21
C LYS A 161 -22.17 -8.71 -6.73
N ARG A 162 -21.75 -9.73 -5.96
CA ARG A 162 -22.09 -9.81 -4.53
C ARG A 162 -21.54 -8.64 -3.73
N ALA A 163 -20.32 -8.19 -4.03
CA ALA A 163 -19.71 -7.03 -3.39
C ALA A 163 -20.53 -5.75 -3.61
N ARG A 164 -21.09 -5.54 -4.81
CA ARG A 164 -21.98 -4.41 -5.09
C ARG A 164 -23.31 -4.51 -4.33
N GLU A 165 -23.93 -5.70 -4.33
CA GLU A 165 -25.17 -5.94 -3.57
C GLU A 165 -24.98 -5.66 -2.07
N VAL A 166 -23.89 -6.16 -1.48
CA VAL A 166 -23.56 -5.90 -0.08
C VAL A 166 -23.28 -4.42 0.17
N ALA A 167 -22.55 -3.74 -0.73
CA ALA A 167 -22.31 -2.30 -0.60
C ALA A 167 -23.63 -1.52 -0.61
N GLU A 168 -24.58 -1.87 -1.49
CA GLU A 168 -25.91 -1.27 -1.53
C GLU A 168 -26.72 -1.56 -0.25
N GLU A 169 -26.73 -2.82 0.22
CA GLU A 169 -27.38 -3.25 1.48
C GLU A 169 -26.88 -2.44 2.69
N GLU A 170 -25.59 -2.06 2.68
CA GLU A 170 -24.95 -1.30 3.75
C GLU A 170 -24.95 0.22 3.53
N GLY A 171 -25.51 0.71 2.42
CA GLY A 171 -25.53 2.14 2.09
C GLY A 171 -24.17 2.74 1.71
N MET A 172 -23.22 1.90 1.28
CA MET A 172 -21.90 2.33 0.82
C MET A 172 -21.95 2.76 -0.65
N ASP A 173 -21.58 4.01 -0.92
CA ASP A 173 -21.46 4.49 -2.30
C ASP A 173 -20.25 3.84 -2.98
N VAL A 174 -20.54 3.06 -4.01
CA VAL A 174 -19.56 2.43 -4.91
C VAL A 174 -19.88 2.72 -6.37
N SER A 175 -20.68 3.76 -6.63
CA SER A 175 -21.18 4.10 -7.97
C SER A 175 -20.08 4.57 -8.93
N GLU A 176 -19.01 5.14 -8.38
CA GLU A 176 -17.83 5.56 -9.14
C GLU A 176 -16.82 4.43 -9.39
N LEU A 177 -16.98 3.27 -8.72
CA LEU A 177 -16.09 2.13 -8.86
C LEU A 177 -16.49 1.23 -10.03
N ASN A 178 -15.52 0.82 -10.85
CA ASN A 178 -15.70 -0.19 -11.89
C ASN A 178 -15.70 -1.62 -11.31
N ASP A 179 -16.04 -2.62 -12.13
CA ASP A 179 -16.17 -4.01 -11.65
C ASP A 179 -14.86 -4.60 -11.12
N ASP A 180 -13.72 -4.28 -11.75
CA ASP A 180 -12.42 -4.75 -11.27
C ASP A 180 -12.13 -4.21 -9.86
N GLN A 181 -12.47 -2.96 -9.57
CA GLN A 181 -12.29 -2.34 -8.24
C GLN A 181 -13.14 -3.01 -7.14
N MET A 182 -14.17 -3.79 -7.52
CA MET A 182 -14.98 -4.56 -6.57
C MET A 182 -14.31 -5.85 -6.10
N SER A 183 -13.28 -6.35 -6.80
CA SER A 183 -12.57 -7.58 -6.43
C SER A 183 -11.07 -7.40 -6.23
N ASP A 184 -10.44 -6.58 -7.07
CA ASP A 184 -9.01 -6.55 -7.30
C ASP A 184 -8.25 -5.72 -6.26
N ASP A 185 -6.94 -5.92 -6.22
CA ASP A 185 -6.03 -5.02 -5.50
C ASP A 185 -5.51 -3.93 -6.43
N TYR A 186 -5.96 -2.70 -6.19
CA TYR A 186 -5.45 -1.53 -6.85
C TYR A 186 -4.32 -0.96 -6.00
N HIS A 187 -3.08 -1.29 -6.34
CA HIS A 187 -1.92 -0.90 -5.56
C HIS A 187 -1.27 0.35 -6.14
N TYR A 188 -1.33 1.44 -5.38
CA TYR A 188 -0.67 2.70 -5.70
C TYR A 188 0.62 2.84 -4.92
N TYR A 189 1.71 3.17 -5.61
CA TYR A 189 2.92 3.68 -5.00
C TYR A 189 2.99 5.20 -5.20
N ILE A 190 2.94 5.90 -4.08
CA ILE A 190 3.11 7.34 -3.99
C ILE A 190 4.54 7.59 -3.52
N PHE A 191 5.34 8.08 -4.45
CA PHE A 191 6.70 8.52 -4.19
C PHE A 191 6.77 9.48 -2.99
N PRO A 192 7.76 9.35 -2.10
CA PRO A 192 8.92 8.47 -2.23
C PRO A 192 8.78 7.08 -1.60
N ASN A 193 7.77 6.81 -0.78
CA ASN A 193 7.79 5.62 0.09
C ASN A 193 6.43 5.27 0.70
N LEU A 194 5.33 5.67 0.07
CA LEU A 194 3.99 5.34 0.53
C LEU A 194 3.32 4.40 -0.47
N THR A 195 2.64 3.39 0.06
CA THR A 195 1.85 2.46 -0.71
C THR A 195 0.43 2.43 -0.17
N PHE A 196 -0.53 2.45 -1.09
CA PHE A 196 -1.93 2.10 -0.84
C PHE A 196 -2.29 0.82 -1.59
N ASN A 197 -2.66 -0.24 -0.86
CA ASN A 197 -3.35 -1.40 -1.42
C ASN A 197 -4.84 -1.16 -1.26
N THR A 198 -5.53 -0.80 -2.34
CA THR A 198 -6.89 -0.28 -2.26
C THR A 198 -7.90 -1.28 -2.77
N HIS A 199 -8.92 -1.54 -1.95
CA HIS A 199 -10.11 -2.31 -2.28
C HIS A 199 -11.35 -1.46 -1.95
N HIS A 200 -12.52 -1.84 -2.49
CA HIS A 200 -13.77 -1.10 -2.27
C HIS A 200 -14.17 -0.90 -0.78
N ARG A 201 -13.79 -1.83 0.13
CA ARG A 201 -14.15 -1.75 1.57
C ARG A 201 -12.99 -1.46 2.51
N SER A 202 -11.76 -1.63 2.05
CA SER A 202 -10.59 -1.44 2.89
C SER A 202 -9.40 -0.97 2.06
N PHE A 203 -8.47 -0.32 2.73
CA PHE A 203 -7.15 -0.11 2.14
C PHE A 203 -6.05 -0.28 3.17
N GLY A 204 -4.91 -0.79 2.71
CA GLY A 204 -3.66 -0.79 3.46
C GLY A 204 -2.92 0.52 3.24
N PHE A 205 -2.41 1.13 4.30
CA PHE A 205 -1.44 2.23 4.24
C PHE A 205 -0.10 1.67 4.71
N PHE A 206 0.88 1.67 3.82
CA PHE A 206 2.19 1.09 4.03
C PHE A 206 3.27 2.14 3.76
N ARG A 207 4.03 2.54 4.79
CA ARG A 207 5.07 3.57 4.65
C ARG A 207 6.43 3.08 5.12
N GLN A 208 7.39 2.99 4.22
CA GLN A 208 8.77 2.58 4.50
C GLN A 208 9.64 3.80 4.81
N ARG A 209 9.78 4.17 6.09
CA ARG A 209 10.58 5.33 6.50
C ARG A 209 12.07 4.97 6.62
N PRO A 210 13.01 5.80 6.13
CA PRO A 210 14.43 5.61 6.41
C PRO A 210 14.70 5.63 7.91
N HIS A 211 15.63 4.79 8.38
CA HIS A 211 16.18 4.94 9.72
C HIS A 211 17.07 6.19 9.78
N ALA A 212 17.06 6.89 10.92
CA ALA A 212 17.69 8.19 11.07
C ALA A 212 19.22 8.17 10.86
N THR A 213 19.88 7.05 11.18
CA THR A 213 21.35 6.95 11.21
C THR A 213 21.93 5.70 10.55
N ASP A 214 21.09 4.74 10.13
CA ASP A 214 21.58 3.46 9.58
C ASP A 214 20.91 3.21 8.22
N PRO A 215 21.65 3.31 7.11
CA PRO A 215 21.09 3.08 5.79
C PRO A 215 20.68 1.61 5.55
N ASN A 216 21.05 0.66 6.42
CA ASN A 216 20.63 -0.73 6.33
C ASN A 216 19.39 -1.03 7.17
N LYS A 217 18.72 0.00 7.70
CA LYS A 217 17.50 -0.12 8.49
C LYS A 217 16.41 0.81 7.99
N MET A 218 15.18 0.42 8.30
CA MET A 218 13.99 1.22 8.03
C MET A 218 12.90 0.94 9.06
N TYR A 219 11.96 1.88 9.18
CA TYR A 219 10.73 1.69 9.95
C TYR A 219 9.57 1.49 8.97
N PHE A 220 8.90 0.36 9.09
CA PHE A 220 7.73 0.05 8.29
C PHE A 220 6.46 0.38 9.07
N ASP A 221 5.78 1.46 8.69
CA ASP A 221 4.47 1.80 9.24
C ASP A 221 3.40 1.01 8.48
N ILE A 222 2.58 0.27 9.23
CA ILE A 222 1.52 -0.61 8.73
C ILE A 222 0.23 -0.13 9.37
N GLN A 223 -0.64 0.43 8.55
CA GLN A 223 -1.99 0.80 8.95
C GLN A 223 -3.00 0.12 8.04
N SER A 224 -4.15 -0.21 8.60
CA SER A 224 -5.28 -0.75 7.84
C SER A 224 -6.49 0.09 8.10
N TYR A 225 -7.21 0.38 7.03
CA TYR A 225 -8.40 1.21 7.02
C TYR A 225 -9.56 0.39 6.49
N ALA A 226 -10.73 0.54 7.09
CA ALA A 226 -11.95 -0.14 6.67
C ALA A 226 -13.13 0.84 6.72
N ARG A 227 -14.07 0.68 5.79
CA ARG A 227 -15.38 1.28 5.93
C ARG A 227 -16.15 0.53 7.01
N LEU A 228 -16.57 1.28 8.02
CA LEU A 228 -17.39 0.76 9.10
C LEU A 228 -18.86 1.15 8.83
N PRO A 229 -19.83 0.36 9.29
CA PRO A 229 -21.24 0.75 9.23
C PRO A 229 -21.46 2.12 9.88
N GLU A 230 -22.40 2.91 9.34
CA GLU A 230 -22.74 4.21 9.91
C GLU A 230 -23.10 4.09 11.40
N GLY A 231 -22.59 5.03 12.21
CA GLY A 231 -22.78 5.03 13.67
C GLY A 231 -21.90 4.05 14.45
N SER A 232 -20.97 3.35 13.79
CA SER A 232 -19.99 2.51 14.50
C SER A 232 -19.08 3.35 15.40
N GLU A 233 -19.12 3.09 16.71
CA GLU A 233 -18.18 3.67 17.68
C GLU A 233 -16.99 2.72 17.90
N VAL A 234 -16.08 2.66 16.93
CA VAL A 234 -14.83 1.91 17.06
C VAL A 234 -13.72 2.85 17.51
N PRO A 235 -13.11 2.64 18.70
CA PRO A 235 -12.01 3.48 19.15
C PRO A 235 -10.81 3.33 18.23
N ARG A 236 -10.06 4.42 18.04
CA ARG A 236 -8.80 4.36 17.29
C ARG A 236 -7.88 3.30 17.93
N PRO A 237 -7.32 2.36 17.16
CA PRO A 237 -6.33 1.42 17.66
C PRO A 237 -5.14 2.14 18.29
N ILE A 238 -4.63 1.57 19.37
CA ILE A 238 -3.40 2.05 20.02
C ILE A 238 -2.23 1.75 19.09
N HIS A 239 -1.44 2.77 18.78
CA HIS A 239 -0.22 2.61 18.00
C HIS A 239 0.81 1.79 18.78
N THR A 240 1.39 0.78 18.13
CA THR A 240 2.43 -0.09 18.73
C THR A 240 3.70 -0.11 17.89
N GLN A 241 4.85 -0.31 18.54
CA GLN A 241 6.16 -0.35 17.89
C GLN A 241 6.88 -1.65 18.23
N HIS A 242 7.47 -2.26 17.22
CA HIS A 242 8.12 -3.57 17.31
C HIS A 242 9.41 -3.60 16.48
N LYS A 243 10.21 -4.63 16.69
CA LYS A 243 11.32 -5.01 15.80
C LYS A 243 10.96 -6.27 15.03
N HIS A 244 11.63 -6.47 13.90
CA HIS A 244 11.50 -7.69 13.10
C HIS A 244 11.65 -8.95 13.97
N GLY A 245 10.65 -9.84 13.91
CA GLY A 245 10.60 -11.11 14.64
C GLY A 245 9.92 -11.06 16.02
N GLU A 246 9.54 -9.88 16.53
CA GLU A 246 8.84 -9.77 17.83
C GLU A 246 7.36 -10.14 17.75
N ILE A 247 6.73 -9.87 16.60
CA ILE A 247 5.33 -10.19 16.31
C ILE A 247 5.20 -10.78 14.90
N SER A 248 4.11 -11.51 14.65
CA SER A 248 3.69 -11.85 13.29
C SER A 248 2.93 -10.68 12.66
N LEU A 249 3.20 -10.44 11.38
CA LEU A 249 2.52 -9.47 10.53
C LEU A 249 1.49 -10.13 9.61
N GLY A 250 1.29 -11.44 9.77
CA GLY A 250 0.53 -12.27 8.85
C GLY A 250 1.45 -13.02 7.90
N LEU A 251 0.99 -14.17 7.40
CA LEU A 251 1.80 -15.14 6.66
C LEU A 251 2.63 -14.51 5.53
N VAL A 252 2.01 -13.69 4.69
CA VAL A 252 2.65 -13.06 3.52
C VAL A 252 3.72 -12.05 3.96
N MET A 253 3.36 -11.09 4.82
CA MET A 253 4.31 -10.09 5.32
C MET A 253 5.45 -10.69 6.14
N ASP A 254 5.20 -11.79 6.85
CA ASP A 254 6.26 -12.50 7.58
C ASP A 254 7.29 -13.11 6.61
N GLN A 255 6.84 -13.62 5.46
CA GLN A 255 7.74 -14.12 4.40
C GLN A 255 8.60 -13.00 3.80
N ASP A 256 8.04 -11.81 3.57
CA ASP A 256 8.80 -10.65 3.08
C ASP A 256 9.81 -10.15 4.11
N SER A 257 9.36 -9.98 5.35
CA SER A 257 10.20 -9.51 6.46
C SER A 257 11.36 -10.46 6.74
N TYR A 258 11.17 -11.76 6.48
CA TYR A 258 12.24 -12.76 6.54
C TYR A 258 13.26 -12.58 5.40
N ASN A 259 12.82 -12.32 4.17
CA ASN A 259 13.70 -12.29 3.01
C ASN A 259 14.48 -10.97 2.88
N LEU A 260 13.85 -9.83 3.13
CA LEU A 260 14.45 -8.51 2.90
C LEU A 260 15.80 -8.28 3.61
N PRO A 261 15.98 -8.64 4.90
CA PRO A 261 17.29 -8.52 5.55
C PRO A 261 18.39 -9.36 4.89
N ARG A 262 18.03 -10.47 4.24
CA ARG A 262 18.98 -11.33 3.50
C ARG A 262 19.34 -10.69 2.17
N VAL A 263 18.35 -10.12 1.48
CA VAL A 263 18.56 -9.34 0.26
C VAL A 263 19.50 -8.17 0.55
N GLN A 264 19.26 -7.39 1.62
CA GLN A 264 20.13 -6.27 2.04
C GLN A 264 21.57 -6.75 2.29
N LYS A 265 21.75 -7.86 3.00
CA LYS A 265 23.09 -8.46 3.21
C LYS A 265 23.76 -8.84 1.89
N GLY A 266 23.00 -9.37 0.94
CA GLY A 266 23.47 -9.66 -0.41
C GLY A 266 23.93 -8.42 -1.17
N MET A 267 23.14 -7.34 -1.12
CA MET A 267 23.48 -6.05 -1.77
C MET A 267 24.74 -5.40 -1.19
N ASN A 268 25.07 -5.64 0.08
CA ASN A 268 26.31 -5.17 0.72
C ASN A 268 27.56 -5.96 0.30
N SER A 269 27.42 -7.05 -0.46
CA SER A 269 28.57 -7.80 -0.96
C SER A 269 29.33 -6.99 -2.01
N ARG A 270 30.67 -6.98 -1.93
CA ARG A 270 31.55 -6.39 -2.98
C ARG A 270 31.30 -6.94 -4.39
N ALA A 271 30.75 -8.16 -4.46
CA ALA A 271 30.45 -8.86 -5.69
C ALA A 271 29.12 -8.42 -6.32
N PHE A 272 28.24 -7.77 -5.56
CA PHE A 272 27.00 -7.23 -6.09
C PHE A 272 27.30 -6.05 -7.02
N LYS A 273 26.77 -6.10 -8.25
CA LYS A 273 26.99 -5.07 -9.28
C LYS A 273 25.74 -4.28 -9.64
N GLY A 274 24.58 -4.68 -9.10
CA GLY A 274 23.28 -4.10 -9.44
C GLY A 274 22.24 -5.19 -9.67
N LEU A 275 20.99 -4.75 -9.84
CA LEU A 275 19.84 -5.61 -10.12
C LEU A 275 19.67 -5.80 -11.64
N LEU A 276 19.35 -7.02 -12.06
CA LEU A 276 18.81 -7.28 -13.39
C LEU A 276 17.29 -7.25 -13.28
N ILE A 277 16.68 -6.21 -13.84
CA ILE A 277 15.25 -5.94 -13.72
C ILE A 277 14.52 -6.41 -14.98
N ASN A 278 13.50 -7.24 -14.82
CA ASN A 278 12.65 -7.70 -15.91
C ASN A 278 11.43 -6.78 -16.14
N TYR A 279 10.64 -7.05 -17.19
CA TYR A 279 9.50 -6.22 -17.57
C TYR A 279 8.39 -6.11 -16.50
N ARG A 280 8.20 -7.14 -15.67
CA ARG A 280 7.24 -7.15 -14.54
C ARG A 280 7.74 -6.36 -13.34
N GLU A 281 9.03 -6.10 -13.28
CA GLU A 281 9.69 -5.31 -12.22
C GLU A 281 9.91 -3.86 -12.67
N ARG A 282 9.24 -3.41 -13.74
CA ARG A 282 9.47 -2.05 -14.30
C ARG A 282 9.14 -0.91 -13.34
N ARG A 283 8.30 -1.14 -12.31
CA ARG A 283 8.02 -0.19 -11.23
C ARG A 283 9.26 0.06 -10.34
N ILE A 284 10.10 -0.96 -10.12
CA ILE A 284 11.41 -0.82 -9.45
C ILE A 284 12.31 0.10 -10.27
N ARG A 285 12.45 -0.16 -11.58
CA ARG A 285 13.24 0.69 -12.47
C ARG A 285 12.72 2.12 -12.48
N HIS A 286 11.41 2.29 -12.55
CA HIS A 286 10.76 3.58 -12.54
C HIS A 286 11.08 4.36 -11.26
N MET A 287 10.83 3.77 -10.09
CA MET A 287 11.16 4.39 -8.81
C MET A 287 12.62 4.82 -8.73
N ASN A 288 13.55 3.92 -9.07
CA ASN A 288 14.98 4.23 -8.99
C ASN A 288 15.38 5.35 -9.97
N LYS A 289 14.77 5.41 -11.17
CA LYS A 289 14.97 6.55 -12.07
C LYS A 289 14.46 7.86 -11.47
N VAL A 290 13.27 7.88 -10.89
CA VAL A 290 12.73 9.09 -10.22
C VAL A 290 13.68 9.51 -9.09
N ILE A 291 14.16 8.59 -8.27
CA ILE A 291 15.15 8.88 -7.21
C ILE A 291 16.42 9.49 -7.82
N ASP A 292 16.95 8.91 -8.89
CA ASP A 292 18.15 9.43 -9.56
C ASP A 292 17.92 10.83 -10.13
N ASP A 293 16.75 11.11 -10.71
CA ASP A 293 16.40 12.42 -11.24
C ASP A 293 16.37 13.49 -10.13
N TYR A 294 15.88 13.15 -8.93
CA TYR A 294 15.93 14.04 -7.75
C TYR A 294 17.33 14.24 -7.18
N LEU A 295 18.18 13.20 -7.20
CA LEU A 295 19.53 13.26 -6.60
C LEU A 295 20.59 13.82 -7.54
N PHE A 296 20.45 13.58 -8.84
CA PHE A 296 21.50 13.80 -9.83
C PHE A 296 21.02 14.59 -11.06
N GLY A 297 19.73 14.86 -11.17
CA GLY A 297 19.12 15.49 -12.34
C GLY A 297 18.74 14.48 -13.44
N PRO A 298 17.89 14.89 -14.40
CA PRO A 298 17.25 13.99 -15.37
C PRO A 298 18.18 13.45 -16.47
N ASP A 299 19.38 14.03 -16.61
CA ASP A 299 20.33 13.73 -17.71
C ASP A 299 21.31 12.59 -17.38
N ARG A 300 21.15 11.93 -16.22
CA ARG A 300 22.00 10.82 -15.77
C ARG A 300 21.52 9.46 -16.26
#